data_AF-A0A2M7FSZ2-F1
#
_entry.id   AF-A0A2M7FSZ2-F1
#
_cell.length_a   1.000
_cell.length_b   1.000
_cell.length_c   1.000
_cell.angle_alpha   90.00
_cell.angle_beta   90.00
_cell.angle_gamma   90.00
#
_symmetry.space_group_name_H-M   'P 1'
#
loop_
_entity.id
_entity.type
_entity.pdbx_description
1 polymer ?
#
loop_
_entity_poly.entity_id
_entity_poly.type
_entity_poly.pdbx_seq_one_letter_code
_entity_poly.pdbx_strand_id
1 'polypeptide(L)' 'MSTVNFSVPEDIKAAFNITFEGQNKSAVIADLMREAVERAQSQQRNKDAFQRILKRRQHAPSVTEAQLRSAREEGRP' A
#
# COMPACT_ATOMS: atom_id res chain seq x y z
N MET A 1 7.10 8.72 26.30
CA MET A 1 5.92 8.39 25.47
C MET A 1 5.25 9.71 25.11
N SER A 2 4.90 9.95 23.84
CA SER A 2 4.13 11.15 23.48
C SER A 2 2.63 10.86 23.65
N THR A 3 1.87 11.87 24.07
CA THR A 3 0.41 11.78 24.16
C THR A 3 -0.19 12.34 22.89
N VAL A 4 -1.12 11.60 22.29
CA VAL A 4 -1.90 12.03 21.12
C VAL A 4 -3.37 11.99 21.52
N ASN A 5 -4.07 13.10 21.32
CA ASN A 5 -5.50 13.21 21.61
C ASN A 5 -6.30 13.06 20.31
N PHE A 6 -7.32 12.22 20.32
CA PHE A 6 -8.23 12.00 19.21
C PHE A 6 -9.66 11.90 19.70
N SER A 7 -10.61 12.32 18.86
CA SER A 7 -12.03 12.13 19.11
C SER A 7 -12.52 10.93 18.33
N VAL A 8 -13.23 10.03 18.99
CA VAL A 8 -13.89 8.88 18.39
C VAL A 8 -15.37 8.90 18.79
N PRO A 9 -16.27 8.43 17.92
CA PRO A 9 -17.66 8.14 18.29
C PRO A 9 -17.77 7.29 19.56
N GLU A 10 -18.75 7.57 20.40
CA GLU A 10 -18.87 6.93 21.73
C GLU A 10 -19.17 5.42 21.61
N ASP A 11 -19.91 5.02 20.59
CA ASP A 11 -20.18 3.62 20.26
C ASP A 11 -18.88 2.86 19.94
N ILE A 12 -17.97 3.47 19.17
CA ILE A 12 -16.66 2.88 18.86
C ILE A 12 -15.81 2.76 20.13
N LYS A 13 -15.78 3.81 20.95
CA LYS A 13 -15.04 3.81 22.21
C LYS A 13 -15.55 2.73 23.17
N ALA A 14 -16.87 2.58 23.29
CA ALA A 14 -17.49 1.55 24.11
C ALA A 14 -17.12 0.15 23.62
N ALA A 15 -17.30 -0.11 22.33
CA ALA A 15 -16.95 -1.40 21.71
C ALA A 15 -15.46 -1.74 21.89
N PHE A 16 -14.57 -0.76 21.68
CA PHE A 16 -13.14 -0.94 21.87
C PHE A 16 -12.79 -1.25 23.33
N ASN A 17 -13.39 -0.52 24.27
CA ASN A 17 -13.14 -0.71 25.70
C ASN A 17 -13.57 -2.09 26.20
N ILE A 18 -14.69 -2.61 25.71
CA ILE A 18 -15.21 -3.95 26.05
C ILE A 18 -14.33 -5.03 25.40
N THR A 19 -14.02 -4.88 24.11
CA THR A 19 -13.27 -5.88 23.34
C THR A 19 -11.86 -6.11 23.88
N PHE A 20 -11.19 -5.03 24.31
CA PHE A 20 -9.82 -5.05 24.81
C PHE A 20 -9.76 -4.84 26.33
N GLU A 21 -10.80 -5.26 27.05
CA GLU A 21 -10.79 -5.25 28.51
C GLU A 21 -9.63 -6.10 29.06
N GLY A 22 -8.95 -5.60 30.10
CA GLY A 22 -7.77 -6.25 30.68
C GLY A 22 -6.48 -6.14 29.86
N GLN A 23 -6.51 -5.54 28.65
CA GLN A 23 -5.32 -5.34 27.81
C GLN A 23 -4.80 -3.90 27.89
N ASN A 24 -3.53 -3.70 27.51
CA ASN A 24 -2.97 -2.37 27.34
C ASN A 24 -3.51 -1.72 26.06
N LYS A 25 -4.60 -0.96 26.21
CA LYS A 25 -5.29 -0.24 25.13
C LYS A 25 -4.37 0.68 24.33
N SER A 26 -3.40 1.32 24.97
CA SER A 26 -2.43 2.19 24.29
C SER A 26 -1.51 1.39 23.36
N ALA A 27 -1.13 0.16 23.74
CA ALA A 27 -0.34 -0.71 22.87
C ALA A 27 -1.15 -1.13 21.63
N VAL A 28 -2.41 -1.52 21.81
CA VAL A 28 -3.31 -1.86 20.69
C VAL A 28 -3.45 -0.70 19.72
N ILE A 29 -3.68 0.52 20.21
CA ILE A 29 -3.77 1.72 19.35
C ILE A 29 -2.43 2.00 18.66
N ALA A 30 -1.30 1.86 19.36
CA ALA A 30 0.02 2.11 18.77
C ALA A 30 0.33 1.14 17.62
N ASP A 31 -0.07 -0.12 17.74
CA ASP A 31 0.10 -1.12 16.68
C ASP A 31 -0.82 -0.82 15.50
N LEU A 32 -2.08 -0.47 15.74
CA LEU A 32 -3.00 -0.02 14.68
C LEU A 32 -2.47 1.22 13.93
N MET A 33 -1.87 2.17 14.64
CA MET A 33 -1.23 3.34 14.03
C MET A 33 -0.03 2.94 13.17
N ARG A 34 0.79 1.98 13.64
CA ARG A 34 1.94 1.48 12.88
C ARG A 34 1.48 0.82 11.58
N GLU A 35 0.51 -0.08 11.65
CA GLU A 35 -0.05 -0.74 10.47
C GLU A 35 -0.63 0.26 9.47
N ALA A 36 -1.33 1.29 9.96
CA ALA A 36 -1.90 2.33 9.12
C ALA A 36 -0.80 3.12 8.38
N VAL A 37 0.29 3.47 9.07
CA VAL A 37 1.45 4.15 8.47
C VAL A 37 2.12 3.27 7.41
N GLU A 38 2.39 2.00 7.73
CA GLU A 38 3.02 1.07 6.79
C GLU A 38 2.18 0.87 5.53
N ARG A 39 0.86 0.74 5.68
CA ARG A 39 -0.09 0.64 4.58
C ARG A 39 -0.04 1.89 3.69
N ALA A 40 -0.07 3.07 4.29
CA ALA A 40 0.01 4.34 3.55
C ALA A 40 1.33 4.47 2.78
N GLN A 41 2.46 4.15 3.42
CA GLN A 41 3.77 4.16 2.76
C GLN A 41 3.86 3.13 1.63
N SER A 42 3.31 1.93 1.82
CA SER A 42 3.29 0.90 0.78
C SER A 42 2.50 1.34 -0.45
N GLN A 43 1.32 1.93 -0.24
CA GLN A 43 0.54 2.52 -1.32
C GLN A 43 1.30 3.63 -2.05
N GLN A 44 2.02 4.49 -1.31
CA GLN A 44 2.83 5.53 -1.91
C GLN A 44 3.95 4.95 -2.78
N ARG A 45 4.71 3.96 -2.26
CA ARG A 45 5.77 3.28 -3.03
C ARG A 45 5.22 2.64 -4.30
N ASN A 46 4.03 2.04 -4.24
CA ASN A 46 3.38 1.48 -5.43
C ASN A 46 3.05 2.54 -6.47
N LYS A 47 2.46 3.67 -6.05
CA LYS A 47 2.18 4.81 -6.92
C LYS A 47 3.45 5.36 -7.57
N ASP A 48 4.52 5.51 -6.79
CA ASP A 48 5.80 6.02 -7.30
C ASP A 48 6.42 5.07 -8.32
N ALA A 49 6.37 3.76 -8.07
CA ALA A 49 6.83 2.73 -9.00
C ALA A 49 6.03 2.76 -10.31
N PHE A 50 4.69 2.86 -10.22
CA PHE A 50 3.82 3.01 -11.38
C PHE A 50 4.18 4.24 -12.20
N GLN A 51 4.32 5.41 -11.56
CA GLN A 51 4.70 6.64 -12.25
C GLN A 51 6.07 6.54 -12.93
N ARG A 52 7.04 5.89 -12.29
CA ARG A 52 8.37 5.65 -12.87
C ARG A 52 8.30 4.78 -14.13
N ILE A 53 7.48 3.72 -14.12
CA ILE A 53 7.26 2.86 -15.29
C ILE A 53 6.62 3.66 -16.43
N LEU A 54 5.60 4.46 -16.11
CA LEU A 54 4.86 5.24 -17.09
C LEU A 54 5.74 6.30 -17.77
N LYS A 55 6.56 7.02 -16.98
CA LYS A 55 7.57 7.96 -17.50
C LYS A 55 8.58 7.27 -18.42
N ARG A 56 9.08 6.08 -18.06
CA ARG A 56 9.98 5.33 -18.93
C ARG A 56 9.32 4.89 -20.24
N ARG A 57 8.04 4.48 -20.18
CA ARG A 57 7.29 4.06 -21.38
C ARG A 57 7.12 5.17 -22.41
N GLN A 58 7.08 6.43 -22.00
CA GLN A 58 7.00 7.57 -22.94
C GLN A 58 8.20 7.65 -23.89
N HIS A 59 9.36 7.13 -23.48
CA HIS A 59 10.59 7.13 -24.27
C HIS A 59 11.01 5.73 -24.74
N ALA A 60 10.18 4.72 -24.49
CA ALA A 60 10.49 3.36 -24.88
C ALA A 60 10.30 3.20 -26.40
N PRO A 61 11.21 2.46 -27.09
CA PRO A 61 11.02 2.15 -28.49
C PRO A 61 9.71 1.38 -28.69
N SER A 62 8.90 1.80 -29.66
CA SER A 62 7.71 1.08 -30.05
C SER A 62 8.09 -0.14 -30.89
N VAL A 63 7.72 -1.32 -30.43
CA VAL A 63 7.86 -2.55 -31.21
C VAL A 63 6.51 -2.88 -31.83
N THR A 64 6.49 -3.11 -33.13
CA THR A 64 5.28 -3.47 -33.86
C THR A 64 4.88 -4.92 -33.58
N GLU A 65 3.61 -5.24 -33.78
CA GLU A 65 3.13 -6.61 -33.61
C GLU A 65 3.86 -7.59 -34.55
N ALA A 66 4.18 -7.17 -35.78
CA ALA A 66 4.91 -7.98 -36.74
C ALA A 66 6.32 -8.35 -36.24
N GLN A 67 7.05 -7.37 -35.67
CA GLN A 67 8.36 -7.62 -35.07
C GLN A 67 8.28 -8.57 -33.87
N LEU A 68 7.25 -8.43 -33.03
CA LEU A 68 7.01 -9.36 -31.92
C LEU A 68 6.65 -10.77 -32.40
N ARG A 69 5.92 -10.89 -33.51
CA ARG A 69 5.53 -12.19 -34.09
C ARG A 69 6.72 -12.93 -34.67
N SER A 70 7.54 -12.24 -35.48
CA SER A 70 8.77 -12.80 -36.05
C SER A 70 9.70 -13.33 -34.96
N ALA A 71 9.96 -12.53 -33.92
CA ALA A 71 10.83 -12.95 -32.81
C ALA A 71 10.29 -14.16 -32.02
N ARG A 72 8.96 -14.32 -31.94
CA ARG A 72 8.34 -15.49 -31.27
C ARG A 72 8.43 -16.76 -32.11
N GLU A 73 8.33 -16.64 -33.42
CA GLU A 73 8.41 -17.78 -34.35
C GLU A 73 9.87 -18.25 -34.49
N GLU A 74 10.83 -17.33 -34.55
CA GLU A 74 12.26 -17.66 -34.58
C GLU A 74 12.75 -18.36 -33.30
N GLY A 75 12.20 -18.01 -32.15
CA GLY A 75 12.61 -18.55 -30.85
C GLY A 75 11.89 -19.83 -30.43
N ARG A 76 11.01 -20.38 -31.27
CA ARG A 76 10.20 -21.56 -30.96
C ARG A 76 10.63 -22.73 -31.86
N PRO A 77 11.38 -23.71 -31.35
CA PRO A 77 11.68 -24.92 -32.11
C PRO A 77 10.41 -25.74 -32.38
#